data_AF-A0A377DVY6-F1
#
_entry.id   AF-A0A377DVY6-F1
#
_cell.length_a   1.000
_cell.length_b   1.000
_cell.length_c   1.000
_cell.angle_alpha   90.00
_cell.angle_beta   90.00
_cell.angle_gamma   90.00
#
_symmetry.space_group_name_H-M   'P 1'
#
loop_
_entity.id
_entity.type
_entity.pdbx_description
1 polymer ?
#
loop_
_entity_poly.entity_id
_entity_poly.type
_entity_poly.pdbx_seq_one_letter_code
_entity_poly.pdbx_strand_id
1 'polypeptide(L)'
;MLYPRWRAWPVSYRLAIVHGNGPQVGLLALQNLAWKEVEPYPLDVLVAESQGMIGYMLAQSLSAQPQMPPVTTVLTRIEVSPDDPAFLQPEKFIGPVYQPEEQEALEAAYGWQMKRDGKYLRRVVASPQPRKILDSEAIELLLKEGHVVICSGGGGVPVTEDGAGSEAVIDKDLAAALLAEQINADGLVILTDADAVYENWGTPQQRAIRHATPDELAPFAKADGSMGPKVTAVSGYVRSRGKPAWIGALSRIEETLAGEAGTCISL
;
A
#
# COMPACT_ATOMS: atom_id res chain seq x y z
N MET A 1 -23.87 26.63 -17.58
CA MET A 1 -24.29 26.60 -16.16
C MET A 1 -23.14 27.13 -15.33
N LEU A 2 -23.29 28.30 -14.72
CA LEU A 2 -22.26 28.95 -13.91
C LEU A 2 -22.27 28.33 -12.51
N TYR A 3 -21.24 27.56 -12.16
CA TYR A 3 -21.09 27.03 -10.81
C TYR A 3 -20.52 28.12 -9.88
N PRO A 4 -21.17 28.44 -8.74
CA PRO A 4 -20.59 29.34 -7.77
C PRO A 4 -19.37 28.68 -7.10
N ARG A 5 -18.31 29.47 -6.90
CA ARG A 5 -17.13 29.13 -6.10
C ARG A 5 -17.56 28.83 -4.65
N TRP A 6 -17.42 27.59 -4.22
CA TRP A 6 -17.62 27.19 -2.82
C TRP A 6 -16.32 27.40 -2.02
N ARG A 7 -16.37 28.33 -1.06
CA ARG A 7 -15.54 28.32 0.17
C ARG A 7 -16.42 27.68 1.26
N ALA A 8 -15.98 26.80 2.14
CA ALA A 8 -14.65 26.47 2.60
C ALA A 8 -14.61 24.99 3.06
N TRP A 9 -13.62 24.25 2.56
CA TRP A 9 -12.95 23.18 3.30
C TRP A 9 -11.53 23.72 3.56
N PRO A 10 -10.99 23.71 4.79
CA PRO A 10 -9.63 24.13 5.01
C PRO A 10 -8.71 22.97 4.64
N VAL A 11 -8.46 22.71 3.35
CA VAL A 11 -7.36 21.81 2.99
C VAL A 11 -6.17 22.69 2.70
N SER A 12 -5.19 22.63 3.58
CA SER A 12 -3.83 23.00 3.24
C SER A 12 -3.18 22.00 2.26
N TYR A 13 -3.86 20.89 1.90
CA TYR A 13 -3.29 19.76 1.17
C TYR A 13 -4.18 19.23 0.03
N ARG A 14 -3.56 18.73 -1.04
CA ARG A 14 -4.21 17.88 -2.04
C ARG A 14 -3.89 16.42 -1.71
N LEU A 15 -4.88 15.54 -1.71
CA LEU A 15 -4.75 14.19 -1.14
C LEU A 15 -4.84 13.10 -2.22
N ALA A 16 -3.78 12.30 -2.30
CA ALA A 16 -3.79 10.98 -2.92
C ALA A 16 -3.78 9.92 -1.81
N ILE A 17 -4.68 8.94 -1.88
CA ILE A 17 -4.86 7.89 -0.88
C ILE A 17 -4.51 6.55 -1.51
N VAL A 18 -3.55 5.86 -0.89
CA VAL A 18 -3.17 4.48 -1.21
C VAL A 18 -3.58 3.57 -0.06
N HIS A 19 -4.03 2.35 -0.36
CA HIS A 19 -4.45 1.39 0.66
C HIS A 19 -3.90 -0.01 0.39
N GLY A 20 -3.87 -0.86 1.42
CA GLY A 20 -3.56 -2.28 1.28
C GLY A 20 -4.80 -3.10 0.90
N ASN A 21 -4.59 -4.37 0.55
CA ASN A 21 -5.67 -5.30 0.23
C ASN A 21 -5.43 -6.74 0.75
N GLY A 22 -4.42 -6.98 1.59
CA GLY A 22 -3.96 -8.34 1.93
C GLY A 22 -5.07 -9.32 2.35
N PRO A 23 -5.91 -8.97 3.36
CA PRO A 23 -7.06 -9.79 3.73
C PRO A 23 -8.11 -9.92 2.61
N GLN A 24 -8.38 -8.83 1.88
CA GLN A 24 -9.42 -8.75 0.86
C GLN A 24 -9.08 -9.58 -0.38
N VAL A 25 -7.87 -9.41 -0.94
CA VAL A 25 -7.40 -10.21 -2.09
C VAL A 25 -7.28 -11.68 -1.72
N GLY A 26 -6.94 -11.95 -0.45
CA GLY A 26 -6.97 -13.29 0.11
C GLY A 26 -8.37 -13.93 0.09
N LEU A 27 -9.39 -13.19 0.54
CA LEU A 27 -10.78 -13.66 0.50
C LEU A 27 -11.28 -13.82 -0.94
N LEU A 28 -10.97 -12.87 -1.83
CA LEU A 28 -11.30 -12.97 -3.25
C LEU A 28 -10.70 -14.22 -3.87
N ALA A 29 -9.44 -14.56 -3.55
CA ALA A 29 -8.81 -15.79 -4.03
C ALA A 29 -9.56 -17.06 -3.58
N LEU A 30 -10.08 -17.10 -2.34
CA LEU A 30 -10.90 -18.22 -1.88
C LEU A 30 -12.24 -18.30 -2.59
N GLN A 31 -12.90 -17.16 -2.79
CA GLN A 31 -14.17 -17.07 -3.51
C GLN A 31 -14.01 -17.51 -4.97
N ASN A 32 -12.92 -17.10 -5.61
CA ASN A 32 -12.53 -17.45 -6.97
C ASN A 32 -12.30 -18.97 -7.14
N LEU A 33 -11.86 -19.67 -6.08
CA LEU A 33 -11.71 -21.13 -6.05
C LEU A 33 -13.00 -21.90 -5.71
N ALA A 34 -14.01 -21.23 -5.15
CA ALA A 34 -15.24 -21.88 -4.72
C ALA A 34 -16.12 -22.31 -5.91
N TRP A 35 -16.02 -21.59 -7.03
CA TRP A 35 -16.74 -21.90 -8.27
C TRP A 35 -15.83 -22.64 -9.25
N LYS A 36 -16.23 -23.85 -9.66
CA LYS A 36 -15.37 -24.78 -10.42
C LYS A 36 -15.69 -24.89 -11.92
N GLU A 37 -16.75 -24.23 -12.39
CA GLU A 37 -17.14 -24.32 -13.82
C GLU A 37 -16.35 -23.37 -14.73
N VAL A 38 -15.59 -22.42 -14.16
CA VAL A 38 -14.65 -21.56 -14.90
C VAL A 38 -13.28 -21.59 -14.25
N GLU A 39 -12.25 -21.31 -15.05
CA GLU A 39 -10.90 -21.15 -14.53
C GLU A 39 -10.85 -19.94 -13.57
N PRO A 40 -10.17 -20.08 -12.42
CA PRO A 40 -9.99 -18.97 -11.49
C PRO A 40 -9.26 -17.81 -12.17
N TYR A 41 -9.71 -16.58 -11.94
CA TYR A 41 -8.97 -15.39 -12.37
C TYR A 41 -7.57 -15.34 -11.74
N PRO A 42 -6.56 -14.84 -12.48
CA PRO A 42 -5.21 -14.69 -11.95
C PRO A 42 -5.15 -13.59 -10.89
N LEU A 43 -4.11 -13.63 -10.05
CA LEU A 43 -3.99 -12.77 -8.88
C LEU A 43 -4.01 -11.27 -9.19
N ASP A 44 -3.44 -10.83 -10.32
CA ASP A 44 -3.44 -9.44 -10.78
C ASP A 44 -4.87 -8.93 -11.06
N VAL A 45 -5.75 -9.78 -11.59
CA VAL A 45 -7.18 -9.47 -11.75
C VAL A 45 -7.86 -9.34 -10.38
N LEU A 46 -7.54 -10.23 -9.42
CA LEU A 46 -8.07 -10.11 -8.06
C LEU A 46 -7.57 -8.85 -7.34
N VAL A 47 -6.35 -8.40 -7.65
CA VAL A 47 -5.85 -7.09 -7.19
C VAL A 47 -6.71 -5.98 -7.78
N ALA A 48 -7.01 -6.00 -9.08
CA ALA A 48 -7.90 -5.03 -9.73
C ALA A 48 -9.29 -4.99 -9.10
N GLU A 49 -9.91 -6.15 -8.85
CA GLU A 49 -11.19 -6.26 -8.15
C GLU A 49 -11.14 -5.62 -6.76
N SER A 50 -10.07 -5.89 -6.00
CA SER A 50 -9.90 -5.33 -4.66
C SER A 50 -9.73 -3.80 -4.64
N GLN A 51 -9.19 -3.21 -5.72
CA GLN A 51 -9.16 -1.74 -5.88
C GLN A 51 -10.56 -1.19 -6.03
N GLY A 52 -11.40 -1.80 -6.87
CA GLY A 52 -12.79 -1.43 -7.03
C GLY A 52 -13.57 -1.57 -5.72
N MET A 53 -13.42 -2.71 -5.04
CA MET A 53 -14.09 -3.01 -3.77
C MET A 53 -13.76 -1.98 -2.67
N ILE A 54 -12.47 -1.82 -2.34
CA ILE A 54 -12.06 -0.96 -1.22
C ILE A 54 -12.17 0.51 -1.62
N GLY A 55 -11.81 0.84 -2.86
CA GLY A 55 -11.93 2.20 -3.39
C GLY A 55 -13.38 2.68 -3.43
N TYR A 56 -14.35 1.81 -3.75
CA TYR A 56 -15.77 2.13 -3.62
C TYR A 56 -16.14 2.46 -2.17
N MET A 57 -15.77 1.60 -1.21
CA MET A 57 -16.12 1.79 0.21
C MET A 57 -15.51 3.09 0.77
N LEU A 58 -14.26 3.38 0.45
CA LEU A 58 -13.58 4.61 0.84
C LEU A 58 -14.23 5.83 0.18
N ALA A 59 -14.45 5.80 -1.14
CA ALA A 59 -15.07 6.91 -1.86
C ALA A 59 -16.48 7.21 -1.35
N GLN A 60 -17.28 6.18 -1.09
CA GLN A 60 -18.63 6.30 -0.55
C GLN A 60 -18.63 6.95 0.84
N SER A 61 -17.68 6.57 1.69
CA SER A 61 -17.57 7.06 3.08
C SER A 61 -17.05 8.50 3.14
N LEU A 62 -16.04 8.83 2.32
CA LEU A 62 -15.47 10.16 2.24
C LEU A 62 -16.47 11.14 1.61
N SER A 63 -17.12 10.76 0.52
CA SER A 63 -18.08 11.63 -0.18
C SER A 63 -19.31 11.98 0.66
N ALA A 64 -19.59 11.20 1.71
CA ALA A 64 -20.67 11.50 2.66
C ALA A 64 -20.30 12.60 3.68
N GLN A 65 -19.02 12.98 3.77
CA GLN A 65 -18.58 14.04 4.68
C GLN A 65 -18.98 15.42 4.15
N PRO A 66 -19.52 16.31 5.00
CA PRO A 66 -19.83 17.68 4.59
C PRO A 66 -18.60 18.37 4.00
N GLN A 67 -18.78 19.09 2.89
CA GLN A 67 -17.72 19.87 2.24
C GLN A 67 -16.55 19.06 1.67
N MET A 68 -16.62 17.72 1.64
CA MET A 68 -15.61 16.88 0.98
C MET A 68 -15.53 17.24 -0.52
N PRO A 69 -14.32 17.48 -1.07
CA PRO A 69 -14.14 17.62 -2.51
C PRO A 69 -14.58 16.36 -3.27
N PRO A 70 -14.75 16.41 -4.60
CA PRO A 70 -15.03 15.22 -5.39
C PRO A 70 -14.01 14.11 -5.09
N VAL A 71 -14.49 12.93 -4.73
CA VAL A 71 -13.63 11.76 -4.46
C VAL A 71 -13.65 10.85 -5.68
N THR A 72 -12.48 10.44 -6.16
CA THR A 72 -12.37 9.60 -7.36
C THR A 72 -11.42 8.44 -7.12
N THR A 73 -11.91 7.24 -7.38
CA THR A 73 -11.10 6.02 -7.36
C THR A 73 -10.57 5.76 -8.76
N VAL A 74 -9.25 5.63 -8.89
CA VAL A 74 -8.57 5.32 -10.15
C VAL A 74 -7.99 3.91 -10.06
N LEU A 75 -8.48 3.02 -10.94
CA LEU A 75 -7.83 1.72 -11.13
C LEU A 75 -6.40 1.98 -11.62
N THR A 76 -5.43 1.46 -10.88
CA THR A 76 -4.01 1.81 -11.08
C THR A 76 -3.19 0.57 -11.39
N ARG A 77 -2.41 0.63 -12.47
CA ARG A 77 -1.45 -0.36 -12.91
C ARG A 77 -0.03 0.10 -12.62
N ILE A 78 0.81 -0.83 -12.18
CA ILE A 78 2.20 -0.56 -11.84
C ILE A 78 3.11 -1.57 -12.54
N GLU A 79 4.06 -1.03 -13.27
CA GLU A 79 5.09 -1.78 -13.95
C GLU A 79 6.05 -2.42 -12.94
N VAL A 80 6.36 -3.70 -13.13
CA VAL A 80 7.31 -4.50 -12.35
C VAL A 80 8.25 -5.26 -13.28
N SER A 81 9.43 -5.61 -12.77
CA SER A 81 10.38 -6.44 -13.53
C SER A 81 9.89 -7.89 -13.61
N PRO A 82 9.86 -8.53 -14.80
CA PRO A 82 9.68 -9.99 -14.85
C PRO A 82 10.83 -10.74 -14.16
N ASP A 83 12.03 -10.16 -14.16
CA ASP A 83 13.23 -10.73 -13.53
C ASP A 83 13.41 -10.33 -12.05
N ASP A 84 12.37 -9.81 -11.38
CA ASP A 84 12.49 -9.42 -9.97
C ASP A 84 12.79 -10.67 -9.10
N PRO A 85 13.83 -10.66 -8.24
CA PRO A 85 14.16 -11.79 -7.37
C PRO A 85 12.99 -12.25 -6.48
N ALA A 86 12.02 -11.37 -6.18
CA ALA A 86 10.83 -11.70 -5.39
C ALA A 86 9.96 -12.80 -6.03
N PHE A 87 10.06 -13.02 -7.35
CA PHE A 87 9.38 -14.14 -8.02
C PHE A 87 10.02 -15.49 -7.71
N LEU A 88 11.33 -15.52 -7.48
CA LEU A 88 12.05 -16.73 -7.07
C LEU A 88 11.87 -17.03 -5.58
N GLN A 89 11.67 -15.99 -4.77
CA GLN A 89 11.48 -16.13 -3.32
C GLN A 89 10.26 -15.34 -2.82
N PRO A 90 9.03 -15.84 -3.04
CA PRO A 90 7.81 -15.25 -2.51
C PRO A 90 7.82 -15.16 -0.98
N GLU A 91 7.56 -13.97 -0.43
CA GLU A 91 7.52 -13.74 1.03
C GLU A 91 6.23 -13.11 1.52
N LYS A 92 5.41 -12.59 0.61
CA LYS A 92 4.25 -11.80 1.01
C LYS A 92 3.05 -12.68 1.28
N PHE A 93 2.64 -12.71 2.54
CA PHE A 93 1.48 -13.46 2.99
C PHE A 93 0.16 -12.86 2.47
N ILE A 94 -0.71 -13.72 1.93
CA ILE A 94 -2.08 -13.39 1.54
C ILE A 94 -3.05 -14.49 1.99
N GLY A 95 -4.36 -14.20 2.00
CA GLY A 95 -5.36 -15.22 2.32
C GLY A 95 -5.49 -15.52 3.81
N PRO A 96 -6.23 -16.60 4.14
CA PRO A 96 -6.42 -17.07 5.51
C PRO A 96 -5.18 -17.87 5.98
N VAL A 97 -5.26 -18.34 7.22
CA VAL A 97 -4.29 -19.30 7.78
C VAL A 97 -4.80 -20.73 7.65
N TYR A 98 -3.87 -21.68 7.50
CA TYR A 98 -4.11 -23.11 7.34
C TYR A 98 -3.29 -23.90 8.38
N GLN A 99 -3.69 -25.14 8.63
CA GLN A 99 -2.92 -26.05 9.47
C GLN A 99 -1.68 -26.59 8.73
N PRO A 100 -0.56 -26.84 9.42
CA PRO A 100 0.65 -27.39 8.80
C PRO A 100 0.43 -28.67 7.98
N GLU A 101 -0.52 -29.50 8.39
CA GLU A 101 -0.84 -30.77 7.74
C GLU A 101 -1.55 -30.59 6.38
N GLU A 102 -2.06 -29.40 6.09
CA GLU A 102 -2.76 -29.08 4.84
C GLU A 102 -1.80 -28.69 3.70
N GLN A 103 -0.50 -28.52 3.98
CA GLN A 103 0.47 -27.96 3.02
C GLN A 103 0.50 -28.72 1.69
N GLU A 104 0.80 -30.02 1.72
CA GLU A 104 0.98 -30.84 0.53
C GLU A 104 -0.29 -30.85 -0.33
N ALA A 105 -1.47 -30.88 0.29
CA ALA A 105 -2.75 -30.89 -0.42
C ALA A 105 -3.01 -29.56 -1.13
N LEU A 106 -2.70 -28.42 -0.50
CA LEU A 106 -2.88 -27.09 -1.08
C LEU A 106 -1.87 -26.82 -2.21
N GLU A 107 -0.61 -27.22 -2.03
CA GLU A 107 0.42 -27.09 -3.06
C GLU A 107 0.11 -27.98 -4.28
N ALA A 108 -0.34 -29.21 -4.07
CA ALA A 108 -0.72 -30.10 -5.16
C ALA A 108 -1.99 -29.65 -5.90
N ALA A 109 -2.97 -29.10 -5.18
CA ALA A 109 -4.24 -28.67 -5.78
C ALA A 109 -4.12 -27.37 -6.57
N TYR A 110 -3.30 -26.42 -6.11
CA TYR A 110 -3.30 -25.04 -6.63
C TYR A 110 -1.93 -24.52 -7.06
N GLY A 111 -0.85 -25.29 -6.88
CA GLY A 111 0.51 -24.84 -7.18
C GLY A 111 0.97 -23.67 -6.28
N TRP A 112 0.35 -23.48 -5.13
CA TRP A 112 0.69 -22.40 -4.21
C TRP A 112 2.05 -22.62 -3.57
N GLN A 113 2.69 -21.53 -3.14
CA GLN A 113 3.81 -21.59 -2.22
C GLN A 113 3.29 -21.23 -0.82
N MET A 114 3.58 -22.08 0.16
CA MET A 114 3.15 -21.90 1.54
C MET A 114 4.35 -21.62 2.44
N LYS A 115 4.23 -20.67 3.37
CA LYS A 115 5.23 -20.44 4.43
C LYS A 115 4.58 -20.44 5.80
N ARG A 116 5.37 -20.71 6.83
CA ARG A 116 4.92 -20.65 8.24
C ARG A 116 4.62 -19.21 8.64
N ASP A 117 3.44 -19.01 9.20
CA ASP A 117 2.97 -17.79 9.84
C ASP A 117 2.63 -18.13 11.31
N GLY A 118 3.64 -18.02 12.18
CA GLY A 118 3.57 -18.51 13.56
C GLY A 118 3.35 -20.03 13.63
N LYS A 119 2.23 -20.45 14.22
CA LYS A 119 1.84 -21.87 14.33
C LYS A 119 1.05 -22.40 13.14
N TYR A 120 0.72 -21.53 12.18
CA TYR A 120 -0.08 -21.85 11.01
C TYR A 120 0.76 -21.77 9.73
N LEU A 121 0.15 -22.11 8.61
CA LEU A 121 0.63 -21.85 7.26
C LEU A 121 -0.20 -20.76 6.60
N ARG A 122 0.41 -20.05 5.65
CA ARG A 122 -0.28 -19.07 4.82
C ARG A 122 0.35 -19.01 3.44
N ARG A 123 -0.50 -18.78 2.42
CA ARG A 123 -0.04 -18.62 1.04
C ARG A 123 0.87 -17.40 0.94
N VAL A 124 2.00 -17.55 0.27
CA VAL A 124 2.89 -16.46 -0.09
C VAL A 124 2.89 -16.22 -1.59
N VAL A 125 3.05 -14.95 -1.95
CA VAL A 125 3.15 -14.49 -3.35
C VAL A 125 4.32 -13.54 -3.50
N ALA A 126 4.76 -13.34 -4.74
CA ALA A 126 5.81 -12.38 -5.05
C ALA A 126 5.37 -10.97 -4.67
N SER A 127 6.34 -10.17 -4.20
CA SER A 127 6.15 -8.73 -3.92
C SER A 127 7.29 -7.95 -4.56
N PRO A 128 7.30 -7.87 -5.90
CA PRO A 128 8.37 -7.20 -6.65
C PRO A 128 8.40 -5.70 -6.37
N GLN A 129 9.54 -5.08 -6.67
CA GLN A 129 9.71 -3.64 -6.55
C GLN A 129 8.88 -2.91 -7.61
N PRO A 130 8.09 -1.88 -7.23
CA PRO A 130 7.35 -1.09 -8.20
C PRO A 130 8.32 -0.19 -8.98
N ARG A 131 8.21 -0.16 -10.32
CA ARG A 131 9.08 0.65 -11.20
C ARG A 131 8.39 1.91 -11.71
N LYS A 132 7.14 1.79 -12.17
CA LYS A 132 6.42 2.90 -12.79
C LYS A 132 4.91 2.77 -12.60
N ILE A 133 4.25 3.82 -12.13
CA ILE A 133 2.78 3.89 -12.13
C ILE A 133 2.32 4.41 -13.49
N LEU A 134 1.64 3.56 -14.25
CA LEU A 134 1.22 3.87 -15.62
C LEU A 134 0.11 4.93 -15.66
N ASP A 135 -0.71 5.00 -14.61
CA ASP A 135 -1.88 5.87 -14.53
C ASP A 135 -1.60 7.18 -13.74
N SER A 136 -0.32 7.50 -13.51
CA SER A 136 0.13 8.67 -12.73
C SER A 136 -0.30 10.01 -13.33
N GLU A 137 -0.29 10.15 -14.65
CA GLU A 137 -0.74 11.39 -15.33
C GLU A 137 -2.23 11.69 -15.06
N ALA A 138 -3.08 10.66 -15.05
CA ALA A 138 -4.50 10.81 -14.74
C ALA A 138 -4.72 11.19 -13.27
N ILE A 139 -3.95 10.58 -12.36
CA ILE A 139 -3.97 10.91 -10.93
C ILE A 139 -3.59 12.38 -10.72
N GLU A 140 -2.51 12.85 -11.35
CA GLU A 140 -2.09 14.25 -11.28
C GLU A 140 -3.16 15.21 -11.80
N LEU A 141 -3.80 14.89 -12.92
CA LEU A 141 -4.85 15.72 -13.50
C LEU A 141 -6.02 15.90 -12.52
N LEU A 142 -6.50 14.80 -11.94
CA LEU A 142 -7.58 14.82 -10.96
C LEU A 142 -7.21 15.63 -9.70
N LEU A 143 -5.97 15.46 -9.20
CA LEU A 143 -5.47 16.26 -8.08
C LEU A 143 -5.41 17.75 -8.41
N LYS A 144 -5.03 18.12 -9.65
CA LYS A 144 -5.00 19.52 -10.12
C LYS A 144 -6.41 20.12 -10.20
N GLU A 145 -7.41 19.32 -10.56
CA GLU A 145 -8.82 19.71 -10.56
C GLU A 145 -9.48 19.68 -9.18
N GLY A 146 -8.72 19.39 -8.12
CA GLY A 146 -9.20 19.46 -6.74
C GLY A 146 -9.93 18.21 -6.25
N HIS A 147 -9.77 17.08 -6.92
CA HIS A 147 -10.28 15.80 -6.43
C HIS A 147 -9.41 15.28 -5.28
N VAL A 148 -10.05 14.55 -4.35
CA VAL A 148 -9.35 13.57 -3.51
C VAL A 148 -9.27 12.27 -4.31
N VAL A 149 -8.07 11.75 -4.52
CA VAL A 149 -7.86 10.61 -5.41
C VAL A 149 -7.50 9.37 -4.62
N ILE A 150 -8.28 8.30 -4.73
CA ILE A 150 -7.93 6.97 -4.22
C ILE A 150 -7.30 6.18 -5.37
N CYS A 151 -6.10 5.67 -5.19
CA CYS A 151 -5.32 5.02 -6.25
C CYS A 151 -4.33 4.00 -5.69
N SER A 152 -3.65 3.26 -6.57
CA SER A 152 -2.68 2.21 -6.21
C SER A 152 -3.21 1.24 -5.16
N GLY A 153 -4.51 0.95 -5.19
CA GLY A 153 -5.14 0.09 -4.18
C GLY A 153 -4.52 -1.31 -4.17
N GLY A 154 -4.23 -1.83 -2.98
CA GLY A 154 -3.51 -3.09 -2.84
C GLY A 154 -2.04 -3.07 -3.26
N GLY A 155 -1.48 -1.88 -3.51
CA GLY A 155 -0.17 -1.71 -4.13
C GLY A 155 -0.23 -1.56 -5.66
N GLY A 156 -1.42 -1.53 -6.28
CA GLY A 156 -1.57 -1.42 -7.73
C GLY A 156 -1.58 -2.77 -8.45
N VAL A 157 -2.19 -2.83 -9.64
CA VAL A 157 -2.21 -4.04 -10.49
C VAL A 157 -0.81 -4.21 -11.09
N PRO A 158 -0.05 -5.26 -10.71
CA PRO A 158 1.25 -5.52 -11.30
C PRO A 158 1.16 -5.89 -12.78
N VAL A 159 1.91 -5.18 -13.62
CA VAL A 159 2.05 -5.48 -15.04
C VAL A 159 3.52 -5.47 -15.45
N THR A 160 3.90 -6.22 -16.47
CA THR A 160 5.23 -6.17 -17.08
C THR A 160 5.35 -5.03 -18.10
N GLU A 161 6.56 -4.75 -18.58
CA GLU A 161 6.83 -3.67 -19.54
C GLU A 161 6.05 -3.79 -20.86
N ASP A 162 5.72 -5.01 -21.29
CA ASP A 162 4.87 -5.29 -22.46
C ASP A 162 3.36 -5.23 -22.17
N GLY A 163 2.98 -4.93 -20.92
CA GLY A 163 1.60 -4.74 -20.48
C GLY A 163 0.87 -6.01 -20.07
N ALA A 164 1.55 -7.16 -20.01
CA ALA A 164 0.95 -8.39 -19.49
C ALA A 164 0.74 -8.31 -17.97
N GLY A 165 -0.36 -8.89 -17.48
CA GLY A 165 -0.60 -9.03 -16.05
C GLY A 165 0.41 -9.98 -15.40
N SER A 166 0.81 -9.67 -14.16
CA SER A 166 1.81 -10.46 -13.43
C SER A 166 1.28 -10.87 -12.07
N GLU A 167 1.18 -12.16 -11.77
CA GLU A 167 0.65 -12.64 -10.48
C GLU A 167 1.55 -12.32 -9.28
N ALA A 168 1.36 -11.14 -8.69
CA ALA A 168 2.09 -10.64 -7.54
C ALA A 168 1.24 -9.66 -6.72
N VAL A 169 1.73 -9.27 -5.54
CA VAL A 169 1.12 -8.17 -4.78
C VAL A 169 2.22 -7.19 -4.36
N ILE A 170 2.25 -6.04 -5.01
CA ILE A 170 3.22 -4.97 -4.73
C ILE A 170 3.01 -4.45 -3.31
N ASP A 171 4.09 -4.09 -2.63
CA ASP A 171 3.99 -3.45 -1.32
C ASP A 171 3.34 -2.06 -1.44
N LYS A 172 2.27 -1.82 -0.68
CA LYS A 172 1.51 -0.57 -0.73
C LYS A 172 2.33 0.65 -0.30
N ASP A 173 3.27 0.46 0.63
CA ASP A 173 4.07 1.54 1.19
C ASP A 173 5.13 1.95 0.15
N LEU A 174 5.75 0.98 -0.53
CA LEU A 174 6.61 1.22 -1.69
C LEU A 174 5.86 1.83 -2.87
N ALA A 175 4.65 1.35 -3.17
CA ALA A 175 3.80 1.93 -4.22
C ALA A 175 3.38 3.38 -3.90
N ALA A 176 3.10 3.69 -2.64
CA ALA A 176 2.81 5.05 -2.18
C ALA A 176 4.04 5.96 -2.29
N ALA A 177 5.23 5.47 -1.95
CA ALA A 177 6.47 6.21 -2.14
C ALA A 177 6.73 6.50 -3.63
N LEU A 178 6.61 5.49 -4.51
CA LEU A 178 6.74 5.70 -5.96
C LEU A 178 5.71 6.69 -6.49
N LEU A 179 4.46 6.60 -6.05
CA LEU A 179 3.42 7.57 -6.43
C LEU A 179 3.82 8.98 -6.03
N ALA A 180 4.21 9.17 -4.77
CA ALA A 180 4.63 10.46 -4.24
C ALA A 180 5.82 11.05 -5.01
N GLU A 181 6.77 10.22 -5.44
CA GLU A 181 7.87 10.64 -6.31
C GLU A 181 7.37 11.11 -7.69
N GLN A 182 6.55 10.30 -8.36
CA GLN A 182 6.09 10.56 -9.72
C GLN A 182 5.19 11.80 -9.81
N ILE A 183 4.31 12.00 -8.82
CA ILE A 183 3.42 13.17 -8.77
C ILE A 183 4.06 14.41 -8.14
N ASN A 184 5.35 14.35 -7.80
CA ASN A 184 6.10 15.41 -7.12
C ASN A 184 5.42 15.90 -5.83
N ALA A 185 4.98 14.97 -4.98
CA ALA A 185 4.32 15.30 -3.73
C ALA A 185 5.20 16.15 -2.80
N ASP A 186 4.57 16.99 -1.98
CA ASP A 186 5.26 17.79 -0.96
C ASP A 186 5.62 16.97 0.29
N GLY A 187 5.03 15.78 0.44
CA GLY A 187 5.28 14.88 1.55
C GLY A 187 4.58 13.53 1.38
N LEU A 188 5.04 12.54 2.14
CA LEU A 188 4.49 11.18 2.18
C LEU A 188 4.10 10.81 3.61
N VAL A 189 2.88 10.30 3.81
CA VAL A 189 2.42 9.84 5.13
C VAL A 189 2.04 8.38 5.06
N ILE A 190 2.66 7.55 5.90
CA ILE A 190 2.28 6.15 6.10
C ILE A 190 1.53 6.05 7.44
N LEU A 191 0.28 5.59 7.35
CA LEU A 191 -0.59 5.39 8.51
C LEU A 191 -0.65 3.91 8.87
N THR A 192 -0.47 3.59 10.15
CA THR A 192 -0.38 2.22 10.67
C THR A 192 -0.95 2.13 12.09
N ASP A 193 -1.03 0.92 12.65
CA ASP A 193 -1.54 0.71 14.02
C ASP A 193 -0.57 1.17 15.12
N ALA A 194 0.73 1.27 14.80
CA ALA A 194 1.73 1.86 15.67
C ALA A 194 1.74 3.39 15.53
N ASP A 195 1.89 4.10 16.65
CA ASP A 195 1.87 5.58 16.67
C ASP A 195 3.23 6.24 16.38
N ALA A 196 4.29 5.46 16.18
CA ALA A 196 5.63 5.87 15.78
C ALA A 196 6.50 4.65 15.40
N VAL A 197 7.70 4.90 14.87
CA VAL A 197 8.82 3.96 14.87
C VAL A 197 9.43 3.95 16.28
N TYR A 198 9.82 2.76 16.77
CA TYR A 198 10.34 2.58 18.12
C TYR A 198 11.71 1.90 18.12
N GLU A 199 12.61 2.42 18.96
CA GLU A 199 13.74 1.64 19.48
C GLU A 199 13.23 0.61 20.49
N ASN A 200 13.89 -0.56 20.58
CA ASN A 200 13.61 -1.62 21.55
C ASN A 200 12.12 -2.01 21.63
N TRP A 201 11.45 -2.07 20.47
CA TRP A 201 10.02 -2.38 20.37
C TRP A 201 9.61 -3.61 21.18
N GLY A 202 8.51 -3.48 21.92
CA GLY A 202 7.96 -4.58 22.72
C GLY A 202 8.68 -4.86 24.04
N THR A 203 9.66 -4.02 24.42
CA THR A 203 10.37 -4.12 25.70
C THR A 203 10.02 -2.96 26.63
N PRO A 204 10.30 -3.06 27.96
CA PRO A 204 10.15 -1.92 28.87
C PRO A 204 11.04 -0.72 28.53
N GLN A 205 12.06 -0.90 27.69
CA GLN A 205 12.98 0.15 27.23
C GLN A 205 12.54 0.75 25.88
N GLN A 206 11.34 0.44 25.39
CA GLN A 206 10.88 0.95 24.11
C GLN A 206 10.80 2.48 24.13
N ARG A 207 11.31 3.11 23.06
CA ARG A 207 11.35 4.57 22.93
C ARG A 207 10.90 5.00 21.54
N ALA A 208 9.91 5.88 21.47
CA ALA A 208 9.44 6.43 20.21
C ALA A 208 10.50 7.34 19.59
N ILE A 209 10.79 7.12 18.32
CA ILE A 209 11.61 8.00 17.48
C ILE A 209 10.69 9.07 16.92
N ARG A 210 10.84 10.33 17.33
CA ARG A 210 9.98 11.44 16.87
C ARG A 210 10.51 12.11 15.61
N HIS A 211 11.82 12.23 15.50
CA HIS A 211 12.51 12.75 14.33
C HIS A 211 13.71 11.87 14.03
N ALA A 212 13.96 11.60 12.76
CA ALA A 212 15.15 10.89 12.32
C ALA A 212 15.47 11.19 10.86
N THR A 213 16.74 11.04 10.52
CA THR A 213 17.21 10.97 9.13
C THR A 213 17.03 9.56 8.57
N PRO A 214 17.04 9.40 7.24
CA PRO A 214 17.08 8.07 6.61
C PRO A 214 18.28 7.21 7.05
N ASP A 215 19.41 7.81 7.45
CA ASP A 215 20.59 7.08 7.94
C ASP A 215 20.36 6.55 9.37
N GLU A 216 19.76 7.35 10.24
CA GLU A 216 19.40 6.94 11.60
C GLU A 216 18.34 5.83 11.62
N LEU A 217 17.45 5.79 10.62
CA LEU A 217 16.44 4.74 10.49
C LEU A 217 16.91 3.47 9.75
N ALA A 218 18.09 3.48 9.12
CA ALA A 218 18.59 2.34 8.36
C ALA A 218 18.56 0.99 9.14
N PRO A 219 18.86 0.93 10.45
CA PRO A 219 18.77 -0.32 11.22
C PRO A 219 17.36 -0.92 11.33
N PHE A 220 16.31 -0.11 11.08
CA PHE A 220 14.91 -0.53 11.17
C PHE A 220 14.34 -1.00 9.82
N ALA A 221 15.04 -0.78 8.71
CA ALA A 221 14.65 -1.16 7.35
C ALA A 221 14.82 -2.67 7.07
N LYS A 222 14.18 -3.53 7.88
CA LYS A 222 14.26 -5.00 7.76
C LYS A 222 13.09 -5.58 6.97
N ALA A 223 13.27 -6.70 6.29
CA ALA A 223 12.18 -7.42 5.64
C ALA A 223 11.36 -8.22 6.68
N ASP A 224 10.61 -7.52 7.54
CA ASP A 224 9.83 -8.10 8.65
C ASP A 224 8.32 -8.18 8.36
N GLY A 225 7.88 -7.72 7.18
CA GLY A 225 6.47 -7.67 6.79
C GLY A 225 5.62 -6.62 7.53
N SER A 226 6.23 -5.75 8.33
CA SER A 226 5.52 -4.76 9.17
C SER A 226 6.18 -3.38 9.11
N MET A 227 7.11 -3.07 10.01
CA MET A 227 7.67 -1.72 10.13
C MET A 227 8.79 -1.49 9.13
N GLY A 228 9.60 -2.50 8.83
CA GLY A 228 10.76 -2.30 7.98
C GLY A 228 10.44 -1.92 6.54
N PRO A 229 9.42 -2.48 5.85
CA PRO A 229 8.97 -1.98 4.55
C PRO A 229 8.55 -0.50 4.58
N LYS A 230 7.92 -0.04 5.68
CA LYS A 230 7.52 1.36 5.87
C LYS A 230 8.72 2.26 5.96
N VAL A 231 9.70 1.87 6.78
CA VAL A 231 10.97 2.59 6.94
C VAL A 231 11.71 2.67 5.60
N THR A 232 11.78 1.56 4.86
CA THR A 232 12.39 1.51 3.52
C THR A 232 11.70 2.48 2.56
N ALA A 233 10.36 2.48 2.51
CA ALA A 233 9.58 3.35 1.64
C ALA A 233 9.80 4.84 1.94
N VAL A 234 9.64 5.26 3.20
CA VAL A 234 9.81 6.69 3.56
C VAL A 234 11.27 7.14 3.41
N SER A 235 12.24 6.28 3.74
CA SER A 235 13.66 6.61 3.60
C SER A 235 14.05 6.76 2.13
N GLY A 236 13.54 5.91 1.25
CA GLY A 236 13.74 6.01 -0.20
C GLY A 236 13.20 7.34 -0.74
N TYR A 237 11.93 7.65 -0.43
CA TYR A 237 11.27 8.89 -0.83
C TYR A 237 12.01 10.15 -0.33
N VAL A 238 12.42 10.18 0.95
CA VAL A 238 13.13 11.34 1.52
C VAL A 238 14.47 11.54 0.82
N ARG A 239 15.22 10.45 0.54
CA ARG A 239 16.50 10.54 -0.19
C ARG A 239 16.32 10.97 -1.63
N SER A 240 15.28 10.49 -2.33
CA SER A 240 15.07 10.79 -3.75
C SER A 240 14.50 12.19 -3.98
N ARG A 241 13.66 12.70 -3.07
CA ARG A 241 12.93 13.97 -3.24
C ARG A 241 13.43 15.10 -2.35
N GLY A 242 14.14 14.81 -1.27
CA GLY A 242 14.49 15.79 -0.23
C GLY A 242 13.27 16.40 0.46
N LYS A 243 12.11 15.71 0.41
CA LYS A 243 10.83 16.12 1.00
C LYS A 243 10.55 15.27 2.24
N PRO A 244 9.87 15.81 3.27
CA PRO A 244 9.60 15.08 4.49
C PRO A 244 8.63 13.92 4.29
N ALA A 245 8.77 12.90 5.12
CA ALA A 245 7.82 11.82 5.24
C ALA A 245 7.48 11.53 6.70
N TRP A 246 6.34 10.88 6.94
CA TRP A 246 5.87 10.57 8.28
C TRP A 246 5.39 9.12 8.37
N ILE A 247 5.61 8.52 9.54
CA ILE A 247 4.97 7.26 9.95
C ILE A 247 4.21 7.53 11.24
N GLY A 248 2.93 7.18 11.30
CA GLY A 248 2.12 7.40 12.51
C GLY A 248 0.78 6.68 12.51
N ALA A 249 -0.02 6.93 13.55
CA ALA A 249 -1.36 6.37 13.68
C ALA A 249 -2.40 7.22 12.94
N LEU A 250 -3.35 6.56 12.26
CA LEU A 250 -4.47 7.24 11.57
C LEU A 250 -5.26 8.15 12.52
N SER A 251 -5.48 7.71 13.76
CA SER A 251 -6.19 8.48 14.80
C SER A 251 -5.47 9.76 15.24
N ARG A 252 -4.19 9.92 14.89
CA ARG A 252 -3.32 11.03 15.29
C ARG A 252 -2.72 11.74 14.07
N ILE A 253 -3.40 11.70 12.92
CA ILE A 253 -2.85 12.22 11.66
C ILE A 253 -2.55 13.72 11.72
N GLU A 254 -3.42 14.53 12.33
CA GLU A 254 -3.22 15.98 12.46
C GLU A 254 -1.98 16.29 13.29
N GLU A 255 -1.84 15.63 14.44
CA GLU A 255 -0.68 15.74 15.34
C GLU A 255 0.61 15.24 14.67
N THR A 256 0.51 14.19 13.85
CA THR A 256 1.65 13.66 13.09
C THR A 256 2.16 14.68 12.07
N LEU A 257 1.24 15.32 11.33
CA LEU A 257 1.58 16.38 10.38
C LEU A 257 2.09 17.65 11.07
N ALA A 258 1.65 17.93 12.30
CA ALA A 258 2.17 19.02 13.13
C ALA A 258 3.54 18.72 13.77
N GLY A 259 4.02 17.47 13.70
CA GLY A 259 5.27 17.04 14.36
C GLY A 259 5.12 16.76 15.86
N GLU A 260 3.90 16.65 16.37
CA GLU A 260 3.57 16.41 17.78
C GLU A 260 3.35 14.91 18.08
N ALA A 261 3.16 14.10 17.03
CA ALA A 261 3.01 12.65 17.08
C ALA A 261 3.77 11.98 15.91
N GLY A 262 3.76 10.64 15.86
CA GLY A 262 4.43 9.91 14.79
C GLY A 262 5.96 9.96 14.88
N THR A 263 6.55 9.58 13.76
CA THR A 263 7.96 9.76 13.40
C THR A 263 8.01 10.61 12.14
N CYS A 264 8.70 11.73 12.20
CA CYS A 264 9.02 12.57 11.05
C CYS A 264 10.42 12.20 10.51
N ILE A 265 10.51 11.97 9.21
CA ILE A 265 11.72 11.60 8.49
C ILE A 265 12.08 12.72 7.52
N SER A 266 13.26 13.30 7.68
CA SER A 266 13.78 14.38 6.83
C SER A 266 15.31 14.32 6.70
N LEU A 267 15.86 14.99 5.68
CA LEU A 267 17.31 15.18 5.53
C LEU A 267 17.86 16.21 6.53
#